data_AF-A0A485CJJ3-F1
#
_entry.id   AF-A0A485CJJ3-F1
#
_cell.length_a   1.000
_cell.length_b   1.000
_cell.length_c   1.000
_cell.angle_alpha   90.00
_cell.angle_beta   90.00
_cell.angle_gamma   90.00
#
_symmetry.space_group_name_H-M   'P 1'
#
loop_
_entity.id
_entity.type
_entity.pdbx_description
1 polymer ?
#
loop_
_entity_poly.entity_id
_entity_poly.type
_entity_poly.pdbx_seq_one_letter_code
_entity_poly.pdbx_strand_id
1 'polypeptide(L)'
;MAQNPASFNFHVPLPDGGVLLGASPELLLRKEGDHYSSLPLAGSARRQPDDVLDREAGNRLLASEKDRHEHELVTQVDEADAGAAQPTVNPTADTATGEHANPVAPRDPD
;
A
#
# COMPACT_ATOMS: atom_id res chain seq x y z
N MET A 1 -2.36 9.10 -13.95
CA MET A 1 -2.99 7.81 -13.57
C MET A 1 -2.39 6.61 -14.30
N ALA A 2 -2.04 6.68 -15.59
CA ALA A 2 -1.50 5.54 -16.34
C ALA A 2 -0.25 4.85 -15.74
N GLN A 3 0.56 5.57 -14.97
CA GLN A 3 1.75 5.01 -14.30
C GLN A 3 1.42 4.27 -13.00
N ASN A 4 0.29 4.59 -12.34
CA ASN A 4 -0.11 4.01 -11.05
C ASN A 4 -1.58 3.51 -11.05
N PRO A 5 -2.01 2.64 -11.98
CA PRO A 5 -3.40 2.20 -12.11
C PRO A 5 -3.95 1.42 -10.91
N ALA A 6 -3.11 0.73 -10.13
CA ALA A 6 -3.53 -0.06 -8.96
C ALA A 6 -3.71 0.78 -7.67
N SER A 7 -3.32 2.06 -7.68
CA SER A 7 -3.41 2.93 -6.51
C SER A 7 -4.80 3.58 -6.37
N PHE A 8 -5.11 4.05 -5.16
CA PHE A 8 -6.17 5.02 -4.90
C PHE A 8 -5.76 6.38 -5.46
N ASN A 9 -6.11 6.62 -6.72
CA ASN A 9 -5.80 7.87 -7.41
C ASN A 9 -6.84 8.95 -7.04
N PHE A 10 -6.38 10.16 -6.70
CA PHE A 10 -7.23 11.29 -6.36
C PHE A 10 -6.80 12.57 -7.07
N HIS A 11 -7.78 13.42 -7.35
CA HIS A 11 -7.60 14.78 -7.89
C HIS A 11 -8.62 15.69 -7.19
N VAL A 12 -8.12 16.57 -6.32
CA VAL A 12 -8.95 17.39 -5.44
C VAL A 12 -8.63 18.86 -5.67
N PRO A 13 -9.53 19.65 -6.28
CA PRO A 13 -9.38 21.10 -6.37
C PRO A 13 -9.37 21.73 -4.97
N LEU A 14 -8.50 22.72 -4.77
CA LEU A 14 -8.36 23.44 -3.51
C LEU A 14 -8.97 24.85 -3.60
N PRO A 15 -9.39 25.45 -2.47
CA PRO A 15 -10.05 26.76 -2.46
C PRO A 15 -9.21 27.92 -3.01
N ASP A 16 -7.88 27.80 -2.99
CA ASP A 16 -6.93 28.78 -3.51
C ASP A 16 -6.69 28.64 -5.03
N GLY A 17 -7.42 27.75 -5.70
CA GLY A 17 -7.24 27.44 -7.12
C GLY A 17 -6.15 26.41 -7.39
N GLY A 18 -5.46 25.91 -6.35
CA GLY A 18 -4.54 24.78 -6.45
C GLY A 18 -5.25 23.44 -6.64
N VAL A 19 -4.46 22.38 -6.81
CA VAL A 19 -4.94 21.00 -6.91
C VAL A 19 -4.06 20.09 -6.07
N LEU A 20 -4.69 19.27 -5.24
CA LEU A 20 -4.08 18.13 -4.59
C LEU A 20 -4.27 16.90 -5.49
N LEU A 21 -3.17 16.40 -6.06
CA LEU A 21 -3.14 15.24 -6.94
C LEU A 21 -2.26 14.15 -6.33
N GLY A 22 -2.69 12.90 -6.37
CA GLY A 22 -1.88 11.80 -5.88
C GLY A 22 -2.41 10.40 -6.23
N ALA A 23 -1.60 9.41 -5.87
CA ALA A 23 -1.85 7.99 -6.07
C ALA A 23 -1.40 7.25 -4.81
N SER A 24 -2.34 7.02 -3.88
CA SER A 24 -2.03 6.34 -2.62
C SER A 24 -2.05 4.82 -2.81
N PRO A 25 -1.02 4.08 -2.38
CA PRO A 25 -1.11 2.63 -2.28
C PRO A 25 -1.89 2.18 -1.03
N GLU A 26 -2.10 3.07 -0.06
CA GLU A 26 -2.65 2.76 1.25
C GLU A 26 -4.12 3.19 1.36
N LEU A 27 -4.95 2.33 1.97
CA LEU A 27 -6.33 2.63 2.31
C LEU A 27 -6.43 2.88 3.82
N LEU A 28 -6.63 4.14 4.20
CA LEU A 28 -6.80 4.49 5.60
C LEU A 28 -8.12 3.94 6.18
N LEU A 29 -9.25 4.22 5.52
CA LEU A 29 -10.55 3.74 5.96
C LEU A 29 -11.51 3.64 4.77
N ARG A 30 -12.24 2.54 4.70
CA ARG A 30 -13.45 2.39 3.89
C ARG A 30 -14.60 1.97 4.79
N LYS A 31 -15.78 2.55 4.58
CA LYS A 31 -17.03 2.16 5.23
C LYS A 31 -18.04 1.73 4.18
N GLU A 32 -18.56 0.52 4.31
CA GLU A 32 -19.62 -0.04 3.47
C GLU A 32 -20.75 -0.56 4.37
N GLY A 33 -21.84 0.19 4.49
CA GLY A 33 -22.87 -0.09 5.49
C GLY A 33 -22.29 -0.01 6.89
N ASP A 34 -22.41 -1.08 7.67
CA ASP A 34 -21.84 -1.19 9.03
C ASP A 34 -20.45 -1.87 9.04
N HIS A 35 -19.90 -2.18 7.87
CA HIS A 35 -18.56 -2.75 7.75
C HIS A 35 -17.51 -1.67 7.53
N TYR A 36 -16.34 -1.84 8.15
CA TYR A 36 -15.19 -0.97 7.99
C TYR A 36 -13.95 -1.80 7.62
N SER A 37 -13.06 -1.22 6.81
CA SER A 37 -11.77 -1.81 6.45
C SER A 37 -10.67 -0.75 6.30
N SER A 38 -9.45 -1.14 6.68
CA SER A 38 -8.19 -0.43 6.41
C SER A 38 -7.21 -1.41 5.73
N LEU A 39 -6.21 -0.87 5.04
CA LEU A 39 -5.09 -1.64 4.48
C LEU A 39 -3.79 -0.91 4.84
N PRO A 40 -3.37 -0.93 6.12
CA PRO A 40 -2.19 -0.21 6.57
C PRO A 40 -0.92 -0.78 5.92
N LEU A 41 0.01 0.10 5.56
CA LEU A 41 1.29 -0.29 4.97
C LEU A 41 2.46 0.16 5.85
N ALA A 42 3.38 -0.76 6.09
CA ALA A 42 4.62 -0.48 6.81
C ALA A 42 5.72 -1.45 6.36
N GLY A 43 6.96 -0.95 6.35
CA GLY A 43 8.07 -1.59 5.66
C GLY A 43 8.07 -1.29 4.16
N SER A 44 9.26 -1.21 3.57
CA SER A 44 9.40 -0.89 2.15
C SER A 44 10.65 -1.49 1.53
N ALA A 45 10.51 -1.99 0.31
CA ALA A 45 11.63 -2.43 -0.51
C ALA A 45 11.50 -1.90 -1.93
N ARG A 46 12.62 -1.47 -2.50
CA ARG A 46 12.67 -0.98 -3.87
C ARG A 46 12.48 -2.16 -4.85
N ARG A 47 11.56 -1.99 -5.78
CA ARG A 47 11.36 -2.92 -6.90
C ARG A 47 12.61 -3.04 -7.78
N GLN A 48 12.85 -4.23 -8.31
CA GLN A 48 13.94 -4.50 -9.26
C GLN A 48 13.38 -4.70 -10.68
N PRO A 49 14.13 -4.33 -11.73
CA PRO A 49 13.71 -4.59 -13.11
C PRO A 49 13.73 -6.08 -13.49
N ASP A 50 14.52 -6.88 -12.78
CA ASP A 50 14.58 -8.33 -12.96
C ASP A 50 13.63 -9.01 -11.97
N ASP A 51 12.74 -9.87 -12.49
CA ASP A 51 11.67 -10.50 -11.71
C ASP A 51 12.19 -11.40 -10.58
N VAL A 52 13.36 -12.03 -10.77
CA VAL A 52 13.95 -12.90 -9.74
C VAL A 52 14.50 -12.04 -8.60
N LEU A 53 15.30 -11.02 -8.93
CA LEU A 53 15.84 -10.08 -7.95
C LEU A 53 14.74 -9.31 -7.22
N ASP A 54 13.64 -9.01 -7.91
CA ASP A 54 12.49 -8.33 -7.33
C ASP A 54 11.78 -9.20 -6.29
N ARG A 55 11.52 -10.46 -6.64
CA ARG A 55 10.95 -11.44 -5.70
C ARG A 55 11.86 -11.68 -4.49
N GLU A 56 13.17 -11.73 -4.71
CA GLU A 56 14.13 -11.82 -3.61
C GLU A 56 14.11 -10.59 -2.71
N ALA A 57 13.94 -9.38 -3.27
CA ALA A 57 13.80 -8.16 -2.50
C ALA A 57 12.53 -8.18 -1.63
N GLY A 58 11.40 -8.65 -2.18
CA GLY A 58 10.17 -8.87 -1.42
C GLY A 58 10.36 -9.87 -0.29
N ASN A 59 11.00 -11.02 -0.57
CA ASN A 59 11.26 -12.03 0.45
C ASN A 59 12.18 -11.51 1.57
N ARG A 60 13.18 -10.67 1.25
CA ARG A 60 14.03 -10.02 2.25
C ARG A 60 13.25 -9.04 3.12
N LEU A 61 12.32 -8.28 2.53
CA LEU A 61 11.44 -7.37 3.28
C LEU A 61 10.56 -8.16 4.27
N LEU A 62 9.94 -9.24 3.81
CA LEU A 62 9.11 -10.10 4.66
C LEU A 62 9.89 -10.77 5.79
N ALA A 63 11.16 -11.11 5.56
CA ALA A 63 12.03 -11.71 6.57
C ALA A 63 12.70 -10.68 7.50
N SER A 64 12.58 -9.38 7.22
CA SER A 64 13.22 -8.33 8.01
C SER A 64 12.54 -8.16 9.36
N GLU A 65 13.27 -8.42 10.44
CA GLU A 65 12.77 -8.22 11.81
C GLU A 65 12.40 -6.75 12.07
N LYS A 66 13.16 -5.81 11.51
CA LYS A 66 12.87 -4.38 11.62
C LYS A 66 11.52 -4.04 10.98
N ASP A 67 11.34 -4.43 9.71
CA ASP A 67 10.14 -4.07 8.95
C ASP A 67 8.90 -4.78 9.50
N ARG A 68 9.04 -6.04 9.93
CA ARG A 68 7.97 -6.75 10.65
C ARG A 68 7.59 -6.06 11.95
N HIS A 69 8.56 -5.64 12.75
CA HIS A 69 8.28 -4.92 13.99
C HIS A 69 7.57 -3.58 13.73
N GLU A 70 8.02 -2.83 12.72
CA GLU A 70 7.35 -1.59 12.30
C GLU A 70 5.91 -1.86 11.85
N HIS A 71 5.68 -2.94 11.10
CA HIS A 71 4.34 -3.35 10.69
C HIS A 71 3.44 -3.76 11.85
N GLU A 72 3.95 -4.56 12.80
CA GLU A 72 3.23 -4.97 14.01
C GLU A 72 2.79 -3.78 14.87
N LEU A 73 3.57 -2.69 14.92
CA LEU A 73 3.18 -1.48 15.64
C LEU A 73 2.01 -0.76 14.96
N VAL A 74 1.99 -0.71 13.62
CA VAL A 74 0.92 -0.06 12.86
C VAL A 74 -0.39 -0.85 12.98
N THR A 75 -0.34 -2.18 12.82
CA THR A 75 -1.55 -3.01 12.91
C THR A 75 -2.16 -3.01 14.30
N GLN A 76 -1.36 -2.92 15.37
CA GLN A 76 -1.87 -2.80 16.75
C GLN A 76 -2.66 -1.50 16.98
N VAL A 77 -2.26 -0.39 16.35
CA VAL A 77 -3.00 0.88 16.46
C VAL A 77 -4.32 0.79 15.70
N ASP A 78 -4.30 0.23 14.49
CA ASP A 78 -5.51 0.02 13.69
C ASP A 78 -6.52 -0.89 14.40
N GLU A 79 -6.08 -1.98 15.03
CA GLU A 79 -6.96 -2.87 15.80
C GLU A 79 -7.58 -2.19 17.02
N ALA A 80 -6.85 -1.29 17.69
CA ALA A 80 -7.34 -0.55 18.85
C ALA A 80 -8.44 0.47 18.46
N ASP A 81 -8.33 1.07 17.27
CA ASP A 81 -9.28 2.07 16.76
C ASP A 81 -10.48 1.45 16.03
N ALA A 82 -10.37 0.19 15.58
CA ALA A 82 -11.35 -0.49 14.74
C ALA A 82 -12.69 -0.85 15.40
N GLY A 83 -12.89 -0.68 16.72
CA GLY A 83 -14.18 -0.78 17.42
C GLY A 83 -15.26 -1.67 16.75
N ALA A 84 -15.17 -3.00 16.94
CA ALA A 84 -16.08 -4.01 16.37
C ALA A 84 -16.13 -4.15 14.83
N ALA A 85 -15.25 -3.47 14.08
CA ALA A 85 -14.99 -3.82 12.69
C ALA A 85 -14.18 -5.11 12.64
N GLN A 86 -14.64 -6.07 11.83
CA GLN A 86 -13.91 -7.31 11.62
C GLN A 86 -12.64 -6.99 10.83
N PRO A 87 -11.43 -7.24 11.36
CA PRO A 87 -10.21 -7.06 10.60
C PRO A 87 -10.28 -8.02 9.42
N THR A 88 -10.45 -7.46 8.23
CA THR A 88 -10.33 -8.25 7.01
C THR A 88 -8.83 -8.41 6.77
N VAL A 89 -8.24 -9.44 7.37
CA VAL A 89 -6.89 -9.89 7.00
C VAL A 89 -6.92 -10.19 5.52
N ASN A 90 -6.16 -9.44 4.73
CA ASN A 90 -6.09 -9.68 3.30
C ASN A 90 -5.01 -10.74 3.09
N PRO A 91 -5.36 -12.01 2.83
CA PRO A 91 -4.38 -13.09 2.77
C PRO A 91 -3.34 -12.86 1.66
N THR A 92 -3.59 -11.97 0.70
CA THR A 92 -2.66 -11.59 -0.37
C THR A 92 -1.50 -10.68 0.09
N ALA A 93 -1.65 -9.96 1.20
CA ALA A 93 -0.56 -9.21 1.82
C ALA A 93 0.31 -10.12 2.72
N ASP A 94 -0.33 -11.06 3.42
CA ASP A 94 0.34 -11.99 4.36
C ASP A 94 0.91 -13.26 3.70
N THR A 95 0.36 -13.69 2.57
CA THR A 95 1.03 -14.65 1.69
C THR A 95 1.58 -13.87 0.51
N ALA A 96 2.91 -13.86 0.41
CA ALA A 96 3.71 -13.30 -0.68
C ALA A 96 3.27 -13.81 -2.07
N THR A 97 2.10 -13.39 -2.52
CA THR A 97 1.69 -13.46 -3.90
C THR A 97 1.89 -12.04 -4.36
N GLY A 98 3.05 -11.80 -4.98
CA GLY A 98 3.44 -10.49 -5.45
C GLY A 98 2.24 -9.81 -6.10
N GLU A 99 1.70 -8.79 -5.44
CA GLU A 99 0.93 -7.79 -6.14
C GLU A 99 1.85 -7.38 -7.28
N HIS A 100 1.42 -7.62 -8.51
CA HIS A 100 2.08 -7.12 -9.71
C HIS A 100 2.10 -5.60 -9.60
N ALA A 101 3.08 -5.07 -8.87
CA ALA A 101 3.29 -3.66 -8.73
C ALA A 101 3.77 -3.15 -10.10
N ASN A 102 3.24 -1.99 -10.46
CA ASN A 102 3.25 -1.43 -11.80
C ASN A 102 4.59 -1.55 -12.53
N PRO A 103 4.55 -1.79 -13.86
CA PRO A 103 5.72 -1.51 -14.68
C PRO A 103 6.13 -0.06 -14.47
N VAL A 104 7.41 0.18 -14.15
CA VAL A 104 8.00 1.51 -14.19
C VAL A 104 7.81 2.02 -15.61
N ALA A 105 6.96 3.04 -15.79
CA ALA A 105 6.82 3.68 -17.08
C ALA A 105 8.20 4.22 -17.52
N PRO A 106 8.58 4.06 -18.80
CA PRO A 106 9.80 4.66 -19.30
C PRO A 106 9.74 6.17 -19.03
N ARG A 107 10.86 6.75 -18.56
CA ARG A 107 10.98 8.20 -18.39
C ARG A 107 10.81 8.85 -19.77
N ASP A 108 9.89 9.80 -19.88
CA ASP A 108 9.83 10.68 -21.04
C ASP A 108 11.18 11.42 -21.15
N PRO A 109 11.78 11.50 -22.34
CA PRO A 109 12.97 12.31 -22.55
C PRO A 109 12.61 13.79 -22.45
N ASP A 110 13.48 14.56 -21.77
CA ASP A 110 13.45 16.02 -21.68
C ASP A 110 13.46 16.71 -23.05
#